data_AF-A0A2G9GJT0-F1
#
_entry.id   AF-A0A2G9GJT0-F1
#
_cell.length_a   1.000
_cell.length_b   1.000
_cell.length_c   1.000
_cell.angle_alpha   90.00
_cell.angle_beta   90.00
_cell.angle_gamma   90.00
#
_symmetry.space_group_name_H-M   'P 1'
#
loop_
_entity.id
_entity.type
_entity.pdbx_description
1 polymer ?
#
loop_
_entity_poly.entity_id
_entity_poly.type
_entity_poly.pdbx_seq_one_letter_code
_entity_poly.pdbx_strand_id
1 'polypeptide(L)' 'MNVEPKDAEALNKYATFLWLARNDLWAAEETYLEAIAAEPNNSYYAANYAHFLWNTGGEDTCFPLDSPDTNTDL' A
#
# COMPACT_ATOMS: atom_id res chain seq x y z
N MET A 1 11.24 -28.24 4.34
CA MET A 1 11.35 -27.35 3.17
C MET A 1 11.52 -25.96 3.75
N ASN A 2 12.70 -25.35 3.60
CA ASN A 2 12.95 -24.01 4.11
C ASN A 2 12.26 -23.06 3.13
N VAL A 3 11.09 -22.53 3.49
CA VAL A 3 10.42 -21.52 2.67
C VAL A 3 11.28 -20.27 2.80
N GLU A 4 11.86 -19.80 1.69
CA GLU A 4 12.59 -18.54 1.73
C GLU A 4 11.64 -17.45 2.23
N PRO A 5 12.07 -16.63 3.21
CA PRO A 5 11.24 -15.53 3.68
C PRO A 5 10.91 -14.61 2.51
N LYS A 6 9.67 -14.11 2.47
CA LYS A 6 9.26 -13.11 1.48
C LYS A 6 10.24 -11.92 1.54
N ASP A 7 10.86 -11.60 0.41
CA ASP A 7 11.75 -10.45 0.31
C ASP A 7 10.91 -9.16 0.30
N ALA A 8 10.90 -8.47 1.44
CA ALA A 8 10.12 -7.25 1.64
C ALA A 8 10.56 -6.12 0.70
N GLU A 9 11.85 -6.05 0.33
CA GLU A 9 12.37 -5.05 -0.59
C GLU A 9 11.84 -5.30 -2.00
N ALA A 10 11.87 -6.56 -2.45
CA ALA A 10 11.34 -6.96 -3.75
C ALA A 10 9.83 -6.68 -3.86
N LEU A 11 9.05 -7.04 -2.83
CA LEU A 11 7.62 -6.76 -2.77
C LEU A 11 7.32 -5.26 -2.85
N ASN A 12 8.02 -4.45 -2.06
CA ASN A 12 7.83 -3.00 -2.05
C ASN A 12 8.14 -2.34 -3.41
N LYS A 13 9.19 -2.81 -4.12
CA LYS A 13 9.49 -2.33 -5.48
C LYS A 13 8.43 -2.77 -6.47
N TYR A 14 7.93 -4.01 -6.35
CA TYR A 14 6.87 -4.51 -7.21
C TYR A 14 5.56 -3.77 -7.00
N ALA A 15 5.17 -3.48 -5.75
CA ALA A 15 4.03 -2.64 -5.42
C ALA A 15 4.12 -1.25 -6.08
N THR A 16 5.31 -0.64 -6.03
CA THR A 16 5.58 0.65 -6.67
C THR A 16 5.44 0.59 -8.19
N PHE A 17 5.86 -0.51 -8.81
CA PHE A 17 5.67 -0.75 -10.25
C PHE A 17 4.19 -0.92 -10.61
N LEU A 18 3.43 -1.70 -9.84
CA LEU A 18 1.99 -1.88 -10.04
C LEU A 18 1.26 -0.54 -9.97
N TRP A 19 1.62 0.29 -9.00
CA TRP A 19 1.05 1.62 -8.88
C TRP A 19 1.46 2.54 -10.03
N LEU A 20 2.75 2.82 -10.22
CA LEU A 20 3.20 3.87 -11.14
C LEU A 20 3.14 3.48 -12.61
N ALA A 21 3.39 2.21 -12.93
CA ALA A 21 3.49 1.74 -14.32
C ALA A 21 2.23 1.04 -14.81
N ARG A 22 1.48 0.37 -13.92
CA ARG A 22 0.28 -0.39 -14.28
C ARG A 22 -1.01 0.30 -13.87
N ASN A 23 -0.95 1.31 -13.01
CA ASN A 23 -2.11 1.98 -12.42
C ASN A 23 -3.08 0.96 -11.76
N ASP A 24 -2.53 -0.13 -11.23
CA ASP A 24 -3.27 -1.20 -10.56
C ASP A 24 -3.19 -0.96 -9.05
N LEU A 25 -4.08 -0.11 -8.54
CA LEU A 25 -4.03 0.38 -7.17
C LEU A 25 -4.31 -0.73 -6.15
N TRP A 26 -5.24 -1.62 -6.47
CA TRP A 26 -5.62 -2.72 -5.58
C TRP A 26 -4.49 -3.73 -5.40
N ALA A 27 -3.86 -4.17 -6.52
CA ALA A 27 -2.73 -5.07 -6.45
C ALA A 27 -1.50 -4.38 -5.80
N ALA A 28 -1.32 -3.07 -6.01
CA ALA A 28 -0.26 -2.32 -5.36
C ALA A 28 -0.45 -2.26 -3.84
N GLU A 29 -1.65 -1.97 -3.35
CA GLU A 29 -1.98 -1.95 -1.92
C GLU A 29 -1.72 -3.32 -1.27
N GLU A 30 -2.27 -4.40 -1.84
CA GLU A 30 -2.05 -5.75 -1.33
C GLU A 30 -0.55 -6.06 -1.22
N THR A 31 0.21 -5.75 -2.27
CA THR A 31 1.66 -6.00 -2.31
C THR A 31 2.43 -5.14 -1.29
N TYR A 32 2.04 -3.88 -1.06
CA TYR A 32 2.65 -3.05 -0.01
C TYR A 32 2.39 -3.62 1.38
N LEU A 33 1.17 -4.09 1.64
CA LEU A 33 0.83 -4.73 2.92
C LEU A 33 1.60 -6.04 3.13
N GLU A 34 1.83 -6.82 2.06
CA GLU A 34 2.70 -8.00 2.14
C GLU A 34 4.15 -7.64 2.49
N ALA A 35 4.70 -6.56 1.93
CA ALA A 35 6.05 -6.09 2.25
C ALA A 35 6.17 -5.68 3.73
N ILE A 36 5.17 -4.96 4.26
CA ILE A 36 5.09 -4.58 5.67
C ILE A 36 4.97 -5.82 6.56
N ALA A 37 4.17 -6.81 6.18
CA ALA A 37 4.02 -8.04 6.96
C ALA A 37 5.30 -8.89 6.98
N ALA A 38 6.11 -8.84 5.91
CA ALA A 38 7.40 -9.54 5.85
C ALA A 38 8.45 -8.93 6.79
N GLU A 39 8.48 -7.60 6.91
CA GLU A 39 9.41 -6.87 7.81
C GLU A 39 8.69 -5.74 8.58
N PRO A 40 7.89 -6.07 9.62
CA PRO A 40 7.03 -5.09 10.30
C PRO A 40 7.79 -4.01 11.08
N ASN A 41 9.06 -4.25 11.41
CA ASN A 41 9.92 -3.30 12.12
C ASN A 41 10.64 -2.33 11.17
N ASN A 42 10.49 -2.50 9.85
CA ASN A 42 11.15 -1.66 8.86
C ASN A 42 10.20 -0.53 8.41
N SER A 43 10.41 0.67 8.97
CA SER A 43 9.58 1.84 8.67
C SER A 43 9.63 2.30 7.21
N TYR A 44 10.63 1.86 6.43
CA TYR A 44 10.75 2.18 5.02
C TYR A 44 9.53 1.71 4.21
N TYR A 45 9.02 0.51 4.46
CA TYR A 45 7.86 -0.02 3.73
C TYR A 45 6.57 0.67 4.13
N ALA A 46 6.40 0.96 5.43
CA ALA A 46 5.27 1.74 5.91
C ALA A 46 5.25 3.16 5.31
N ALA A 47 6.43 3.79 5.17
CA ALA A 47 6.55 5.11 4.55
C ALA A 47 6.18 5.08 3.05
N ASN A 48 6.60 4.06 2.31
CA ASN A 48 6.21 3.92 0.90
C ASN A 48 4.71 3.66 0.74
N TYR A 49 4.11 2.85 1.63
CA TYR A 49 2.67 2.65 1.63
C TYR A 49 1.91 3.95 1.94
N ALA A 50 2.37 4.73 2.92
CA ALA A 50 1.78 6.05 3.19
C ALA A 50 1.91 7.00 1.99
N HIS A 51 3.03 6.96 1.26
CA HIS A 51 3.20 7.74 0.04
C HIS A 51 2.27 7.30 -1.09
N PHE A 52 2.01 6.00 -1.22
CA PHE A 52 1.00 5.47 -2.13
C PHE A 52 -0.39 6.03 -1.77
N LEU A 53 -0.83 5.89 -0.51
CA LEU A 53 -2.12 6.39 -0.04
C LEU A 53 -2.30 7.90 -0.27
N TRP A 54 -1.25 8.68 0.01
CA TRP A 54 -1.27 10.13 -0.19
C TRP A 54 -1.55 10.51 -1.66
N ASN A 55 -1.00 9.76 -2.61
CA ASN A 55 -1.14 10.06 -4.04
C ASN A 55 -2.40 9.46 -4.68
N THR A 56 -2.94 8.38 -4.12
CA THR A 56 -4.18 7.76 -4.61
C THR A 56 -5.42 8.32 -3.93
N GLY A 57 -5.25 9.17 -2.92
CA GLY A 57 -6.36 9.74 -2.13
C GLY A 57 -6.92 8.78 -1.09
N GLY A 58 -6.38 7.57 -0.97
CA GLY A 58 -6.94 6.51 -0.12
C GLY A 58 -8.36 6.06 -0.53
N GLU A 59 -8.92 6.61 -1.61
CA GLU A 59 -10.19 6.18 -2.18
C GLU A 59 -10.05 4.74 -2.69
N ASP A 60 -11.03 3.89 -2.36
CA ASP A 60 -11.04 2.44 -2.63
C ASP A 60 -9.96 1.60 -1.93
N THR A 61 -9.21 2.17 -0.98
CA THR A 61 -8.27 1.40 -0.16
C THR A 61 -8.96 0.77 1.05
N CYS A 62 -8.42 -0.34 1.58
CA CYS A 62 -8.99 -1.03 2.74
C CYS A 62 -8.91 -0.20 4.04
N PHE A 63 -8.22 0.94 4.00
CA PHE A 63 -8.22 1.95 5.04
C PHE A 63 -9.21 3.06 4.65
N PRO A 64 -10.46 3.06 5.14
CA PRO A 64 -11.33 4.20 4.96
C PRO A 64 -10.71 5.38 5.71
N LEU A 65 -10.04 6.26 4.99
CA LEU A 65 -9.76 7.59 5.48
C LEU A 65 -11.13 8.26 5.46
N ASP A 66 -11.74 8.46 6.63
CA ASP A 66 -13.02 9.16 6.74
C ASP A 66 -12.97 10.41 5.85
N SER A 67 -13.67 10.35 4.72
CA SER A 67 -13.76 11.48 3.80
C SER A 67 -14.43 12.60 4.61
N PRO A 68 -13.82 13.79 4.77
CA PRO A 68 -14.48 14.88 5.50
C PRO A 68 -15.76 15.38 4.80
N ASP A 69 -16.06 14.87 3.61
CA ASP A 69 -17.17 15.32 2.77
C ASP A 69 -18.37 14.35 2.82
N THR A 70 -18.93 14.15 4.01
CA THR A 70 -20.38 13.90 4.15
C THR A 70 -20.99 14.91 5.12
N ASN A 71 -20.78 16.19 4.83
CA ASN A 71 -21.65 17.26 5.31
C ASN A 71 -22.07 18.11 4.10
N THR A 72 -22.76 17.47 3.15
CA THR A 72 -23.64 18.17 2.20
C THR A 72 -25.07 17.88 2.61
N ASP A 73 -25.62 18.82 3.39
CA ASP A 73 -27.01 19.27 3.53
C ASP A 73 -28.15 18.24 3.35
N LEU A 74 -28.86 17.98 4.46
CA LEU A 74 -30.30 18.29 4.64
C LEU A 74 -30.67 18.33 6.13
#